data_AF-A0A435X4Q5-F1
#
_entry.id   AF-A0A435X4Q5-F1
#
_cell.length_a   1.000
_cell.length_b   1.000
_cell.length_c   1.000
_cell.angle_alpha   90.00
_cell.angle_beta   90.00
_cell.angle_gamma   90.00
#
_symmetry.space_group_name_H-M   'P 1'
#
loop_
_entity.id
_entity.type
_entity.pdbx_description
1 polymer ?
#
loop_
_entity_poly.entity_id
_entity_poly.type
_entity_poly.pdbx_seq_one_letter_code
_entity_poly.pdbx_strand_id
1 'polypeptide(L)'
;TEPGDEAILPAPYFVSYPEMVKLLGGTPVTVECPESGGFRLTPELLEKAITPKTKWLFLNMPGNPSGAVYSADDLKALGAVLARHPQVLILSDEIYEHIIFDGREFVSFGKACPDLRDRSLIVNGVAKAYAMTGWRVGYAAGPAPLVKAMSTIQSQSVTSVCSIAQAATVAALNGPQDEVTRFREAFEARRNLVVDGIRRINGLTLPPPEGAFYAYIGCASLIGRKTPKGVVLEDDTAVATYLLN
;
A
#
# COMPACT_ATOMS: atom_id res chain seq x y z
N THR A 1 -3.28 8.62 -18.72
CA THR A 1 -2.12 7.78 -19.00
C THR A 1 -2.16 7.50 -20.46
N GLU A 2 -1.12 7.88 -21.17
CA GLU A 2 -0.96 7.55 -22.58
C GLU A 2 -0.14 6.26 -22.72
N PRO A 3 -0.24 5.54 -23.85
CA PRO A 3 0.63 4.39 -24.12
C PRO A 3 2.10 4.74 -23.95
N GLY A 4 2.80 4.01 -23.08
CA GLY A 4 4.22 4.22 -22.78
C GLY A 4 4.51 5.15 -21.59
N ASP A 5 3.50 5.71 -20.92
CA ASP A 5 3.68 6.31 -19.59
C ASP A 5 4.10 5.24 -18.57
N GLU A 6 5.07 5.59 -17.71
CA GLU A 6 5.58 4.70 -16.67
C GLU A 6 4.94 4.99 -15.31
N ALA A 7 4.65 3.93 -14.55
CA ALA A 7 4.19 4.01 -13.17
C ALA A 7 5.17 3.29 -12.24
N ILE A 8 5.83 4.03 -11.35
CA ILE A 8 6.73 3.48 -10.34
C ILE A 8 5.93 2.79 -9.24
N LEU A 9 6.26 1.52 -9.00
CA LEU A 9 5.63 0.66 -8.00
C LEU A 9 6.71 0.12 -7.04
N PRO A 10 6.81 0.65 -5.81
CA PRO A 10 7.72 0.13 -4.79
C PRO A 10 7.33 -1.30 -4.40
N ALA A 11 8.20 -2.27 -4.62
CA ALA A 11 8.00 -3.65 -4.22
C ALA A 11 8.52 -3.91 -2.80
N PRO A 12 7.81 -4.71 -1.99
CA PRO A 12 6.61 -5.47 -2.34
C PRO A 12 5.36 -4.56 -2.43
N TYR A 13 4.50 -4.80 -3.43
CA TYR A 13 3.30 -3.99 -3.70
C TYR A 13 2.03 -4.83 -3.72
N PHE A 14 0.88 -4.17 -3.66
CA PHE A 14 -0.41 -4.80 -3.85
C PHE A 14 -0.53 -5.34 -5.28
N VAL A 15 -0.86 -6.63 -5.40
CA VAL A 15 -0.84 -7.41 -6.65
C VAL A 15 -1.58 -6.75 -7.82
N SER A 16 -2.61 -5.95 -7.54
CA SER A 16 -3.43 -5.33 -8.58
C SER A 16 -2.79 -4.10 -9.23
N TYR A 17 -1.86 -3.39 -8.58
CA TYR A 17 -1.29 -2.16 -9.15
C TYR A 17 -0.63 -2.36 -10.53
N PRO A 18 0.29 -3.32 -10.75
CA PRO A 18 0.90 -3.49 -12.07
C PRO A 18 -0.14 -3.85 -13.14
N GLU A 19 -1.15 -4.64 -12.79
CA GLU A 19 -2.20 -5.04 -13.74
C GLU A 19 -3.14 -3.88 -14.08
N MET A 20 -3.47 -3.00 -13.11
CA MET A 20 -4.21 -1.75 -13.38
C MET A 20 -3.44 -0.84 -14.33
N VAL A 21 -2.13 -0.71 -14.14
CA VAL A 21 -1.26 0.09 -15.02
C VAL A 21 -1.24 -0.47 -16.44
N LYS A 22 -1.02 -1.79 -16.59
CA LYS A 22 -1.01 -2.48 -17.89
C LYS A 22 -2.36 -2.38 -18.61
N LEU A 23 -3.46 -2.56 -17.88
CA LEU A 23 -4.82 -2.47 -18.43
C LEU A 23 -5.10 -1.10 -19.06
N LEU A 24 -4.47 -0.04 -18.53
CA LEU A 24 -4.57 1.33 -19.04
C LEU A 24 -3.45 1.69 -20.05
N GLY A 25 -2.71 0.71 -20.55
CA GLY A 25 -1.64 0.89 -21.55
C GLY A 25 -0.33 1.48 -21.00
N GLY A 26 -0.21 1.64 -19.68
CA GLY A 26 1.01 2.10 -19.03
C GLY A 26 2.02 0.96 -18.82
N THR A 27 3.26 1.33 -18.48
CA THR A 27 4.34 0.40 -18.13
C THR A 27 4.62 0.44 -16.63
N PRO A 28 4.38 -0.65 -15.88
CA PRO A 28 4.77 -0.71 -14.47
C PRO A 28 6.29 -0.81 -14.34
N VAL A 29 6.87 0.06 -13.53
CA VAL A 29 8.29 0.09 -13.19
C VAL A 29 8.43 -0.35 -11.73
N THR A 30 8.80 -1.61 -11.53
CA THR A 30 9.02 -2.17 -10.19
C THR A 30 10.32 -1.63 -9.58
N VAL A 31 10.25 -1.13 -8.35
CA VAL A 31 11.43 -0.71 -7.57
C VAL A 31 11.53 -1.56 -6.31
N GLU A 32 12.48 -2.48 -6.27
CA GLU A 32 12.68 -3.37 -5.13
C GLU A 32 13.12 -2.59 -3.88
N CYS A 33 12.31 -2.65 -2.82
CA CYS A 33 12.61 -2.07 -1.52
C CYS A 33 12.97 -3.22 -0.55
N PRO A 34 14.24 -3.37 -0.17
CA PRO A 34 14.69 -4.54 0.59
C PRO A 34 14.17 -4.54 2.03
N GLU A 35 14.13 -5.73 2.63
CA GLU A 35 13.80 -5.92 4.05
C GLU A 35 14.68 -5.08 4.98
N SER A 36 15.97 -4.91 4.63
CA SER A 36 16.92 -4.07 5.39
C SER A 36 16.53 -2.59 5.44
N GLY A 37 15.77 -2.10 4.46
CA GLY A 37 15.17 -0.77 4.45
C GLY A 37 13.76 -0.73 5.07
N GLY A 38 13.30 -1.84 5.65
CA GLY A 38 11.93 -2.00 6.14
C GLY A 38 10.89 -1.97 5.03
N PHE A 39 11.25 -2.41 3.81
CA PHE A 39 10.37 -2.43 2.63
C PHE A 39 9.85 -1.05 2.20
N ARG A 40 10.53 0.03 2.60
CA ARG A 40 10.23 1.40 2.18
C ARG A 40 11.04 1.82 0.97
N LEU A 41 10.43 2.63 0.11
CA LEU A 41 11.13 3.35 -0.95
C LEU A 41 12.02 4.43 -0.33
N THR A 42 13.29 4.46 -0.74
CA THR A 42 14.21 5.53 -0.34
C THR A 42 14.30 6.62 -1.42
N PRO A 43 14.74 7.84 -1.07
CA PRO A 43 14.98 8.91 -2.03
C PRO A 43 15.91 8.49 -3.19
N GLU A 44 16.95 7.72 -2.89
CA GLU A 44 17.94 7.26 -3.87
C GLU A 44 17.34 6.25 -4.85
N LEU A 45 16.53 5.31 -4.34
CA LEU A 45 15.80 4.34 -5.16
C LEU A 45 14.77 5.04 -6.05
N LEU A 46 14.06 6.03 -5.51
CA LEU A 46 13.11 6.83 -6.26
C LEU A 46 13.80 7.63 -7.37
N GLU A 47 14.85 8.39 -7.06
CA GLU A 47 15.58 9.20 -8.04
C GLU A 47 16.11 8.33 -9.19
N LYS A 48 16.66 7.16 -8.89
CA LYS A 48 17.17 6.22 -9.89
C LYS A 48 16.08 5.65 -10.80
N ALA A 49 14.86 5.51 -10.29
CA ALA A 49 13.73 4.92 -11.02
C ALA A 49 12.99 5.93 -11.90
N ILE A 50 13.12 7.23 -11.63
CA ILE A 50 12.44 8.27 -12.42
C ILE A 50 13.12 8.42 -13.78
N THR A 51 12.30 8.42 -14.82
CA THR A 51 12.66 8.68 -16.22
C THR A 51 11.80 9.83 -16.77
N PRO A 52 12.12 10.35 -17.98
CA PRO A 52 11.24 11.30 -18.67
C PRO A 52 9.83 10.76 -18.96
N LYS A 53 9.63 9.43 -18.96
CA LYS A 53 8.32 8.77 -19.16
C LYS A 53 7.58 8.50 -17.86
N THR A 54 8.21 8.67 -16.70
CA THR A 54 7.55 8.48 -15.41
C THR A 54 6.41 9.45 -15.24
N LYS A 55 5.19 8.90 -15.16
CA LYS A 55 3.97 9.66 -14.98
C LYS A 55 3.40 9.53 -13.57
N TRP A 56 3.54 8.38 -12.95
CA TRP A 56 2.97 8.11 -11.63
C TRP A 56 4.00 7.48 -10.68
N LEU A 57 3.95 7.88 -9.42
CA LEU A 57 4.45 7.11 -8.29
C LEU A 57 3.25 6.61 -7.47
N PHE A 58 3.21 5.31 -7.20
CA PHE A 58 2.24 4.71 -6.29
C PHE A 58 2.91 4.53 -4.92
N LEU A 59 2.38 5.20 -3.89
CA LEU A 59 2.75 4.99 -2.50
C LEU A 59 1.57 4.36 -1.77
N ASN A 60 1.74 3.16 -1.24
CA ASN A 60 0.75 2.52 -0.38
C ASN A 60 1.29 2.45 1.05
N MET A 61 0.61 3.13 1.96
CA MET A 61 1.09 3.29 3.34
C MET A 61 -0.08 3.43 4.33
N PRO A 62 -0.15 2.60 5.39
CA PRO A 62 0.59 1.36 5.58
C PRO A 62 0.53 0.38 4.39
N GLY A 63 1.65 -0.26 4.06
CA GLY A 63 1.78 -1.06 2.83
C GLY A 63 1.11 -2.44 2.90
N ASN A 64 0.42 -2.84 1.83
CA ASN A 64 0.06 -4.22 1.55
C ASN A 64 1.03 -4.75 0.48
N PRO A 65 1.89 -5.75 0.78
CA PRO A 65 1.79 -6.71 1.89
C PRO A 65 2.72 -6.47 3.09
N SER A 66 3.65 -5.52 3.03
CA SER A 66 4.74 -5.40 4.03
C SER A 66 4.31 -4.91 5.42
N GLY A 67 3.22 -4.16 5.50
CA GLY A 67 2.83 -3.37 6.66
C GLY A 67 3.76 -2.20 6.97
N ALA A 68 4.63 -1.81 6.02
CA ALA A 68 5.56 -0.71 6.19
C ALA A 68 4.82 0.64 6.29
N VAL A 69 5.25 1.49 7.21
CA VAL A 69 4.75 2.85 7.40
C VAL A 69 5.88 3.84 7.15
N TYR A 70 5.54 5.01 6.60
CA TYR A 70 6.48 6.10 6.37
C TYR A 70 6.29 7.16 7.45
N SER A 71 7.39 7.63 8.02
CA SER A 71 7.39 8.80 8.90
C SER A 71 7.23 10.10 8.09
N ALA A 72 6.97 11.21 8.79
CA ALA A 72 6.94 12.53 8.14
C ALA A 72 8.25 12.86 7.43
N ASP A 73 9.39 12.45 7.98
CA ASP A 73 10.71 12.73 7.41
C ASP A 73 11.00 11.86 6.19
N ASP A 74 10.58 10.58 6.22
CA ASP A 74 10.64 9.71 5.03
C ASP A 74 9.85 10.32 3.87
N LEU A 75 8.61 10.77 4.14
CA LEU A 75 7.73 11.37 3.13
C LEU A 75 8.28 12.68 2.59
N LYS A 76 8.83 13.54 3.45
CA LYS A 76 9.48 14.79 3.01
C LYS A 76 10.72 14.53 2.16
N ALA A 77 11.50 13.50 2.49
CA ALA A 77 12.68 13.14 1.71
C ALA A 77 12.28 12.66 0.30
N LEU A 78 11.22 11.85 0.18
CA LEU A 78 10.63 11.49 -1.12
C LEU A 78 10.04 12.72 -1.82
N GLY A 79 9.37 13.61 -1.08
CA GLY A 79 8.84 14.87 -1.59
C GLY A 79 9.91 15.78 -2.19
N ALA A 80 11.09 15.85 -1.57
CA ALA A 80 12.21 16.64 -2.08
C ALA A 80 12.75 16.11 -3.42
N VAL A 81 12.73 14.78 -3.63
CA VAL A 81 13.01 14.17 -4.94
C VAL A 81 11.93 14.58 -5.94
N LEU A 82 10.67 14.34 -5.60
CA LEU A 82 9.53 14.63 -6.48
C LEU A 82 9.43 16.10 -6.88
N ALA A 83 9.82 17.03 -6.01
CA ALA A 83 9.85 18.47 -6.29
C ALA A 83 10.73 18.82 -7.51
N ARG A 84 11.78 18.04 -7.80
CA ARG A 84 12.65 18.20 -8.97
C ARG A 84 12.07 17.58 -10.25
N HIS A 85 11.02 16.79 -10.13
CA HIS A 85 10.40 16.02 -11.21
C HIS A 85 8.91 16.38 -11.35
N PRO A 86 8.57 17.59 -11.84
CA PRO A 86 7.20 18.13 -11.84
C PRO A 86 6.20 17.32 -12.67
N GLN A 87 6.67 16.49 -13.60
CA GLN A 87 5.85 15.63 -14.45
C GLN A 87 5.24 14.43 -13.70
N VAL A 88 5.84 14.04 -12.57
CA VAL A 88 5.44 12.86 -11.81
C VAL A 88 4.25 13.21 -10.91
N LEU A 89 3.13 12.54 -11.14
CA LEU A 89 1.95 12.55 -10.29
C LEU A 89 2.12 11.53 -9.16
N ILE A 90 1.51 11.78 -8.01
CA ILE A 90 1.58 10.91 -6.84
C ILE A 90 0.20 10.32 -6.60
N LEU A 91 0.12 9.00 -6.51
CA LEU A 91 -1.04 8.29 -5.95
C LEU A 91 -0.65 7.81 -4.55
N SER A 92 -1.26 8.39 -3.52
CA SER A 92 -1.08 7.99 -2.13
C SER A 92 -2.28 7.15 -1.70
N ASP A 93 -2.12 5.83 -1.64
CA ASP A 93 -3.12 4.89 -1.14
C ASP A 93 -2.97 4.74 0.38
N GLU A 94 -3.86 5.41 1.10
CA GLU A 94 -3.86 5.59 2.55
C GLU A 94 -4.97 4.75 3.22
N ILE A 95 -5.48 3.73 2.53
CA ILE A 95 -6.62 2.90 2.96
C ILE A 95 -6.44 2.23 4.35
N TYR A 96 -5.19 2.09 4.81
CA TYR A 96 -4.84 1.48 6.11
C TYR A 96 -4.51 2.51 7.20
N GLU A 97 -4.74 3.82 7.00
CA GLU A 97 -4.29 4.90 7.91
C GLU A 97 -4.62 4.66 9.40
N HIS A 98 -5.77 4.04 9.68
CA HIS A 98 -6.24 3.79 11.05
C HIS A 98 -5.72 2.48 11.65
N ILE A 99 -5.10 1.61 10.85
CA ILE A 99 -4.53 0.35 11.30
C ILE A 99 -3.02 0.54 11.38
N ILE A 100 -2.61 1.26 12.42
CA ILE A 100 -1.21 1.62 12.70
C ILE A 100 -0.89 1.23 14.15
N PHE A 101 0.32 0.76 14.39
CA PHE A 101 0.71 0.12 15.64
C PHE A 101 1.76 0.91 16.42
N ASP A 102 2.08 0.44 17.63
CA ASP A 102 3.15 0.94 18.50
C ASP A 102 2.97 2.43 18.88
N GLY A 103 1.72 2.90 18.92
CA GLY A 103 1.38 4.29 19.23
C GLY A 103 1.83 5.30 18.14
N ARG A 104 2.19 4.84 16.94
CA ARG A 104 2.60 5.71 15.84
C ARG A 104 1.44 6.58 15.35
N GLU A 105 1.78 7.81 14.96
CA GLU A 105 0.84 8.69 14.25
C GLU A 105 0.97 8.47 12.74
N PHE A 106 -0.16 8.28 12.06
CA PHE A 106 -0.20 8.26 10.61
C PHE A 106 -0.02 9.69 10.05
N VAL A 107 0.81 9.82 9.02
CA VAL A 107 1.01 11.09 8.31
C VAL A 107 0.65 10.90 6.84
N SER A 108 -0.45 11.51 6.42
CA SER A 108 -0.83 11.57 5.01
C SER A 108 0.25 12.26 4.16
N PHE A 109 0.46 11.80 2.93
CA PHE A 109 1.40 12.43 2.00
C PHE A 109 1.05 13.90 1.76
N GLY A 110 -0.24 14.22 1.65
CA GLY A 110 -0.71 15.59 1.46
C GLY A 110 -0.44 16.51 2.66
N LYS A 111 -0.31 15.95 3.88
CA LYS A 111 0.09 16.69 5.09
C LYS A 111 1.61 16.88 5.14
N ALA A 112 2.38 15.85 4.81
CA ALA A 112 3.85 15.91 4.83
C ALA A 112 4.45 16.79 3.72
N CYS A 113 3.82 16.79 2.54
CA CYS A 113 4.33 17.44 1.33
C CYS A 113 3.27 18.41 0.75
N PRO A 114 2.95 19.52 1.45
CA PRO A 114 1.88 20.43 1.03
C PRO A 114 2.10 21.04 -0.36
N ASP A 115 3.35 21.31 -0.75
CA ASP A 115 3.71 21.89 -2.05
C ASP A 115 3.49 20.93 -3.24
N LEU A 116 3.18 19.65 -2.96
CA LEU A 116 2.94 18.64 -3.99
C LEU A 116 1.45 18.33 -4.19
N ARG A 117 0.55 18.94 -3.40
CA ARG A 117 -0.91 18.68 -3.42
C ARG A 117 -1.54 18.83 -4.80
N ASP A 118 -1.07 19.80 -5.60
CA ASP A 118 -1.58 20.06 -6.95
C ASP A 118 -1.27 18.96 -7.97
N ARG A 119 -0.59 17.89 -7.55
CA ARG A 119 -0.33 16.67 -8.33
C ARG A 119 -0.36 15.39 -7.50
N SER A 120 -1.00 15.43 -6.32
CA SER A 120 -1.20 14.26 -5.47
C SER A 120 -2.67 13.85 -5.42
N LEU A 121 -2.94 12.59 -5.71
CA LEU A 121 -4.23 11.95 -5.50
C LEU A 121 -4.13 11.10 -4.22
N ILE A 122 -4.81 11.54 -3.16
CA ILE A 122 -4.97 10.77 -1.93
C ILE A 122 -6.17 9.85 -2.09
N VAL A 123 -5.98 8.55 -1.92
CA VAL A 123 -6.99 7.51 -2.06
C VAL A 123 -7.20 6.86 -0.70
N ASN A 124 -8.46 6.72 -0.29
CA ASN A 124 -8.83 6.11 0.98
C ASN A 124 -10.26 5.53 0.87
N GLY A 125 -10.84 5.06 1.98
CA GLY A 125 -12.13 4.40 1.98
C GLY A 125 -12.51 3.81 3.33
N VAL A 126 -13.71 3.24 3.39
CA VAL A 126 -14.24 2.69 4.65
C VAL A 126 -14.01 1.19 4.82
N ALA A 127 -13.43 0.54 3.81
CA ALA A 127 -13.35 -0.91 3.74
C ALA A 127 -12.56 -1.54 4.89
N LYS A 128 -11.51 -0.87 5.37
CA LYS A 128 -10.53 -1.46 6.31
C LYS A 128 -10.75 -0.97 7.73
N ALA A 129 -10.72 0.34 7.93
CA ALA A 129 -10.89 0.95 9.25
C ALA A 129 -12.27 0.62 9.88
N TYR A 130 -13.32 0.52 9.07
CA TYR A 130 -14.69 0.34 9.54
C TYR A 130 -15.25 -1.07 9.26
N ALA A 131 -14.41 -2.01 8.82
CA ALA A 131 -14.81 -3.36 8.42
C ALA A 131 -15.93 -3.40 7.34
N MET A 132 -15.99 -2.38 6.48
CA MET A 132 -17.04 -2.24 5.46
C MET A 132 -16.64 -2.78 4.07
N THR A 133 -15.85 -3.85 3.99
CA THR A 133 -15.32 -4.38 2.71
C THR A 133 -16.41 -4.67 1.68
N GLY A 134 -17.54 -5.26 2.11
CA GLY A 134 -18.68 -5.61 1.25
C GLY A 134 -19.52 -4.42 0.78
N TRP A 135 -19.35 -3.23 1.37
CA TRP A 135 -20.14 -2.03 1.05
C TRP A 135 -19.62 -1.27 -0.18
N ARG A 136 -18.38 -1.56 -0.59
CA ARG A 136 -17.76 -1.09 -1.84
C ARG A 136 -17.69 0.43 -1.97
N VAL A 137 -17.29 1.14 -0.91
CA VAL A 137 -17.07 2.59 -0.94
C VAL A 137 -15.60 2.92 -0.70
N GLY A 138 -15.01 3.59 -1.69
CA GLY A 138 -13.74 4.31 -1.58
C GLY A 138 -13.95 5.75 -2.01
N TYR A 139 -13.01 6.61 -1.66
CA TYR A 139 -13.02 8.02 -2.02
C TYR A 139 -11.59 8.50 -2.28
N ALA A 140 -11.47 9.60 -3.00
CA ALA A 140 -10.17 10.21 -3.27
C ALA A 140 -10.28 11.74 -3.23
N ALA A 141 -9.18 12.39 -2.86
CA ALA A 141 -9.03 13.84 -2.88
C ALA A 141 -7.76 14.20 -3.67
N GLY A 142 -7.86 15.18 -4.55
CA GLY A 142 -6.74 15.61 -5.39
C GLY A 142 -7.10 16.82 -6.24
N PRO A 143 -6.26 17.18 -7.22
CA PRO A 143 -6.45 18.36 -8.06
C PRO A 143 -7.78 18.30 -8.81
N ALA A 144 -8.53 19.40 -8.80
CA ALA A 144 -9.87 19.47 -9.41
C ALA A 144 -9.92 18.98 -10.87
N PRO A 145 -8.94 19.28 -11.75
CA PRO A 145 -8.93 18.74 -13.11
C PRO A 145 -8.86 17.20 -13.16
N LEU A 146 -8.04 16.59 -12.29
CA LEU A 146 -7.90 15.14 -12.19
C LEU A 146 -9.18 14.50 -11.66
N VAL A 147 -9.73 15.04 -10.56
CA VAL A 147 -10.99 14.53 -9.97
C VAL A 147 -12.13 14.61 -10.98
N LYS A 148 -12.24 15.72 -11.72
CA LYS A 148 -13.23 15.87 -12.79
C LYS A 148 -13.07 14.82 -13.89
N ALA A 149 -11.84 14.53 -14.32
CA ALA A 149 -11.57 13.48 -15.30
C ALA A 149 -11.97 12.09 -14.77
N MET A 150 -11.66 11.78 -13.50
CA MET A 150 -12.08 10.54 -12.84
C MET A 150 -13.61 10.42 -12.78
N SER A 151 -14.32 11.49 -12.44
CA SER A 151 -15.79 11.51 -12.42
C SER A 151 -16.39 11.25 -13.80
N THR A 152 -15.80 11.79 -14.87
CA THR A 152 -16.24 11.51 -16.25
C THR A 152 -16.13 10.02 -16.56
N ILE A 153 -15.00 9.38 -16.24
CA ILE A 153 -14.82 7.93 -16.45
C ILE A 153 -15.82 7.13 -15.60
N GLN A 154 -15.99 7.51 -14.33
CA GLN A 154 -16.93 6.84 -13.41
C GLN A 154 -18.37 6.88 -13.95
N SER A 155 -18.79 8.01 -14.52
CA SER A 155 -20.14 8.15 -15.11
C SER A 155 -20.42 7.16 -16.23
N GLN A 156 -19.39 6.75 -16.97
CA GLN A 156 -19.49 5.80 -18.09
C GLN A 156 -19.17 4.35 -17.68
N SER A 157 -18.69 4.14 -16.45
CA SER A 157 -18.32 2.82 -15.94
C SER A 157 -19.39 2.25 -14.99
N VAL A 158 -19.67 2.95 -13.89
CA VAL A 158 -20.59 2.48 -12.84
C VAL A 158 -21.67 3.50 -12.50
N THR A 159 -21.66 4.67 -13.15
CA THR A 159 -22.54 5.83 -12.88
C THR A 159 -22.34 6.43 -11.49
N SER A 160 -22.76 5.73 -10.45
CA SER A 160 -22.71 6.20 -9.06
C SER A 160 -22.48 5.06 -8.08
N VAL A 161 -21.95 5.40 -6.91
CA VAL A 161 -21.81 4.49 -5.77
C VAL A 161 -23.20 4.20 -5.19
N CYS A 162 -23.44 2.98 -4.69
CA CYS A 162 -24.68 2.61 -4.01
C CYS A 162 -25.07 3.64 -2.93
N SER A 163 -26.28 4.21 -3.03
CA SER A 163 -26.75 5.28 -2.14
C SER A 163 -26.81 4.84 -0.67
N ILE A 164 -27.23 3.60 -0.40
CA ILE A 164 -27.24 3.03 0.96
C ILE A 164 -25.82 2.95 1.54
N ALA A 165 -24.85 2.55 0.71
CA ALA A 165 -23.45 2.48 1.13
C ALA A 165 -22.84 3.87 1.35
N GLN A 166 -23.23 4.88 0.56
CA GLN A 166 -22.86 6.27 0.80
C GLN A 166 -23.42 6.78 2.13
N ALA A 167 -24.70 6.52 2.44
CA ALA A 167 -25.30 6.91 3.71
C ALA A 167 -24.61 6.24 4.91
N ALA A 168 -24.31 4.93 4.81
CA ALA A 168 -23.54 4.22 5.82
C ALA A 168 -22.11 4.79 5.99
N THR A 169 -21.47 5.20 4.88
CA THR A 169 -20.16 5.84 4.90
C THR A 169 -20.19 7.18 5.64
N VAL A 170 -21.22 8.01 5.42
CA VAL A 170 -21.41 9.26 6.18
C VAL A 170 -21.52 8.98 7.68
N ALA A 171 -22.28 7.95 8.07
CA ALA A 171 -22.41 7.55 9.46
C ALA A 171 -21.08 7.06 10.06
N ALA A 172 -20.30 6.30 9.30
CA ALA A 172 -18.99 5.80 9.72
C ALA A 172 -17.98 6.94 9.95
N LEU A 173 -17.93 7.92 9.04
CA LEU A 173 -16.95 9.02 9.10
C LEU A 173 -17.30 10.08 10.15
N ASN A 174 -18.59 10.40 10.33
CA ASN A 174 -19.04 11.45 11.26
C ASN A 174 -19.43 10.90 12.65
N GLY A 175 -19.54 9.59 12.79
CA GLY A 175 -19.91 8.93 14.03
C GLY A 175 -18.73 8.74 15.00
N PRO A 176 -18.99 8.08 16.15
CA PRO A 176 -17.96 7.73 17.11
C PRO A 176 -16.88 6.83 16.50
N GLN A 177 -15.63 7.03 16.92
CA GLN A 177 -14.45 6.31 16.41
C GLN A 177 -13.93 5.23 17.36
N ASP A 178 -14.69 4.88 18.39
CA ASP A 178 -14.29 3.91 19.43
C ASP A 178 -14.04 2.52 18.86
N GLU A 179 -14.87 2.07 17.91
CA GLU A 179 -14.72 0.77 17.25
C GLU A 179 -13.44 0.69 16.40
N VAL A 180 -13.04 1.78 15.75
CA VAL A 180 -11.78 1.85 14.99
C VAL A 180 -10.60 1.63 15.93
N THR A 181 -10.62 2.26 17.10
CA THR A 181 -9.60 2.08 18.16
C THR A 181 -9.58 0.63 18.66
N ARG A 182 -10.75 0.06 18.96
CA ARG A 182 -10.90 -1.33 19.41
C ARG A 182 -10.36 -2.32 18.37
N PHE A 183 -10.64 -2.09 17.09
CA PHE A 183 -10.13 -2.93 16.00
C PHE A 183 -8.61 -2.85 15.88
N ARG A 184 -8.04 -1.64 15.93
CA ARG A 184 -6.59 -1.42 15.90
C ARG A 184 -5.88 -2.18 17.03
N GLU A 185 -6.35 -2.06 18.26
CA GLU A 185 -5.78 -2.76 19.43
C GLU A 185 -5.87 -4.29 19.27
N ALA A 186 -6.99 -4.79 18.75
CA ALA A 186 -7.13 -6.22 18.48
C ALA A 186 -6.19 -6.70 17.36
N PHE A 187 -5.96 -5.89 16.31
CA PHE A 187 -4.98 -6.21 15.27
C PHE A 187 -3.55 -6.16 15.80
N GLU A 188 -3.23 -5.21 16.68
CA GLU A 188 -1.92 -5.10 17.31
C GLU A 188 -1.57 -6.33 18.15
N ALA A 189 -2.51 -6.79 18.98
CA ALA A 189 -2.34 -8.01 19.77
C ALA A 189 -2.10 -9.25 18.88
N ARG A 190 -2.83 -9.36 17.76
CA ARG A 190 -2.63 -10.46 16.78
C ARG A 190 -1.30 -10.34 16.06
N ARG A 191 -0.89 -9.12 15.67
CA ARG A 191 0.42 -8.85 15.06
C ARG A 191 1.54 -9.31 15.99
N ASN A 192 1.46 -8.99 17.28
CA ASN A 192 2.44 -9.43 18.28
C ASN A 192 2.50 -10.96 18.41
N LEU A 193 1.34 -11.62 18.47
CA LEU A 193 1.26 -13.09 18.49
C LEU A 193 1.96 -13.73 17.28
N VAL A 194 1.71 -13.22 16.07
CA VAL A 194 2.32 -13.74 14.84
C VAL A 194 3.81 -13.50 14.82
N VAL A 195 4.25 -12.28 15.15
CA VAL A 195 5.68 -11.91 15.22
C VAL A 195 6.44 -12.81 16.20
N ASP A 196 5.90 -13.00 17.41
CA ASP A 196 6.53 -13.86 18.42
C ASP A 196 6.53 -15.34 18.04
N GLY A 197 5.49 -15.79 17.31
CA GLY A 197 5.42 -17.14 16.75
C GLY A 197 6.50 -17.36 15.69
N ILE A 198 6.57 -16.49 14.68
CA ILE A 198 7.54 -16.61 13.59
C ILE A 198 8.98 -16.52 14.08
N ARG A 199 9.27 -15.67 15.07
CA ARG A 199 10.61 -15.55 15.68
C ARG A 199 11.14 -16.89 16.23
N ARG A 200 10.26 -17.84 16.56
CA ARG A 200 10.64 -19.17 17.11
C ARG A 200 10.83 -20.23 16.02
N ILE A 201 10.56 -19.92 14.75
CA ILE A 201 10.66 -20.87 13.64
C ILE A 201 11.97 -20.67 12.91
N ASN A 202 12.87 -21.65 12.99
CA ASN A 202 14.15 -21.60 12.29
C ASN A 202 13.95 -21.53 10.77
N GLY A 203 14.57 -20.53 10.15
CA GLY A 203 14.55 -20.33 8.70
C GLY A 203 13.46 -19.39 8.19
N LEU A 204 12.65 -18.81 9.08
CA LEU A 204 11.72 -17.73 8.74
C LEU A 204 12.17 -16.40 9.36
N THR A 205 11.89 -15.30 8.69
CA THR A 205 12.09 -13.93 9.20
C THR A 205 10.79 -13.15 9.11
N LEU A 206 10.57 -12.25 10.06
CA LEU A 206 9.45 -11.31 10.02
C LEU A 206 9.81 -10.06 10.82
N PRO A 207 10.21 -8.97 10.15
CA PRO A 207 10.21 -7.65 10.78
C PRO A 207 8.79 -7.34 11.27
N PRO A 208 8.61 -6.81 12.49
CA PRO A 208 7.28 -6.46 12.98
C PRO A 208 6.62 -5.44 12.03
N PRO A 209 5.45 -5.76 11.44
CA PRO A 209 4.69 -4.80 10.65
C PRO A 209 4.31 -3.58 11.51
N GLU A 210 4.40 -2.39 10.93
CA GLU A 210 4.11 -1.11 11.61
C GLU A 210 2.64 -0.70 11.45
N GLY A 211 1.93 -1.31 10.51
CA GLY A 211 0.50 -1.12 10.27
C GLY A 211 -0.10 -2.18 9.35
N ALA A 212 -1.31 -1.90 8.85
CA ALA A 212 -2.16 -2.86 8.15
C ALA A 212 -2.40 -4.14 8.97
N PHE A 213 -2.62 -5.28 8.33
CA PHE A 213 -2.88 -6.55 9.02
C PHE A 213 -2.24 -7.74 8.30
N TYR A 214 -1.09 -7.51 7.68
CA TYR A 214 -0.34 -8.50 6.90
C TYR A 214 0.97 -8.84 7.59
N ALA A 215 1.45 -10.07 7.37
CA ALA A 215 2.78 -10.52 7.77
C ALA A 215 3.53 -10.97 6.52
N TYR A 216 4.49 -10.15 6.07
CA TYR A 216 5.33 -10.48 4.91
C TYR A 216 6.55 -11.29 5.38
N ILE A 217 6.34 -12.59 5.54
CA ILE A 217 7.30 -13.52 6.15
C ILE A 217 8.37 -13.89 5.13
N GLY A 218 9.63 -13.61 5.44
CA GLY A 218 10.77 -14.08 4.67
C GLY A 218 11.01 -15.56 4.89
N CYS A 219 11.22 -16.30 3.80
CA CYS A 219 11.46 -17.74 3.80
C CYS A 219 12.74 -18.14 3.05
N ALA A 220 13.63 -17.19 2.75
CA ALA A 220 14.81 -17.42 1.92
C ALA A 220 15.70 -18.57 2.42
N SER A 221 15.77 -18.79 3.74
CA SER A 221 16.55 -19.90 4.33
C SER A 221 15.96 -21.30 4.07
N LEU A 222 14.72 -21.38 3.58
CA LEU A 222 14.06 -22.63 3.20
C LEU A 222 14.24 -22.96 1.71
N ILE A 223 14.56 -21.98 0.88
CA ILE A 223 14.80 -22.18 -0.55
C ILE A 223 16.04 -23.09 -0.74
N GLY A 224 15.90 -24.09 -1.61
CA GLY A 224 16.88 -25.15 -1.86
C GLY A 224 16.79 -26.35 -0.89
N ARG A 225 15.99 -26.28 0.18
CA ARG A 225 15.78 -27.44 1.08
C ARG A 225 14.86 -28.47 0.44
N LYS A 226 14.93 -29.72 0.94
CA LYS A 226 14.03 -30.81 0.55
C LYS A 226 12.96 -31.05 1.59
N THR A 227 11.72 -31.26 1.13
CA THR A 227 10.63 -31.74 1.97
C THR A 227 10.86 -33.19 2.41
N PRO A 228 10.12 -33.72 3.41
CA PRO A 228 10.19 -35.14 3.78
C PRO A 228 9.88 -36.11 2.63
N LYS A 229 9.16 -35.66 1.59
CA LYS A 229 8.86 -36.43 0.37
C LYS A 229 9.94 -36.30 -0.71
N GLY A 230 11.04 -35.61 -0.43
CA GLY A 230 12.18 -35.43 -1.34
C GLY A 230 12.04 -34.31 -2.37
N VAL A 231 10.92 -33.55 -2.36
CA VAL A 231 10.69 -32.41 -3.27
C VAL A 231 11.56 -31.22 -2.85
N VAL A 232 12.27 -30.59 -3.78
CA VAL A 232 13.07 -29.38 -3.53
C VAL A 232 12.16 -28.15 -3.51
N LEU A 233 12.37 -27.25 -2.56
CA LEU A 233 11.69 -25.96 -2.49
C LEU A 233 12.48 -24.93 -3.31
N GLU A 234 12.11 -24.73 -4.58
CA GLU A 234 12.89 -23.92 -5.53
C GLU A 234 12.69 -22.41 -5.37
N ASP A 235 11.55 -21.99 -4.86
CA ASP A 235 11.16 -20.59 -4.64
C ASP A 235 10.16 -20.45 -3.47
N ASP A 236 9.71 -19.22 -3.22
CA ASP A 236 8.71 -18.92 -2.18
C ASP A 236 7.34 -19.55 -2.46
N THR A 237 6.97 -19.72 -3.73
CA THR A 237 5.73 -20.38 -4.17
C THR A 237 5.74 -21.86 -3.82
N ALA A 238 6.88 -22.54 -3.99
CA ALA A 238 7.08 -23.92 -3.57
C ALA A 238 7.01 -24.04 -2.03
N VAL A 239 7.59 -23.09 -1.28
CA VAL A 239 7.47 -23.04 0.18
C VAL A 239 6.01 -22.89 0.61
N ALA A 240 5.28 -21.93 0.04
CA ALA A 240 3.87 -21.71 0.35
C ALA A 240 2.99 -22.92 0.01
N THR A 241 3.24 -23.55 -1.14
CA THR A 241 2.54 -24.77 -1.58
C THR A 241 2.81 -25.95 -0.64
N TYR A 242 4.05 -26.07 -0.15
CA TYR A 242 4.40 -27.09 0.82
C TYR A 242 3.68 -26.88 2.17
N LEU A 243 3.56 -25.65 2.65
CA LEU A 243 2.84 -25.36 3.91
C LEU A 243 1.33 -25.57 3.82
N LEU A 244 0.75 -25.51 2.61
CA LEU A 244 -0.67 -25.71 2.38
C LEU A 244 -1.10 -27.19 2.45
N ASN A 245 -0.19 -28.13 2.16
CA ASN A 245 -0.46 -29.56 1.93
C ASN A 245 0.17 -30.47 2.99
#